data_AF-A0A368FW88-F1
#
_entry.id   AF-A0A368FW88-F1
#
_cell.length_a   1.000
_cell.length_b   1.000
_cell.length_c   1.000
_cell.angle_alpha   90.00
_cell.angle_beta   90.00
_cell.angle_gamma   90.00
#
_symmetry.space_group_name_H-M   'P 1'
#
loop_
_entity.id
_entity.type
_entity.pdbx_description
1 polymer ?
#
loop_
_entity_poly.entity_id
_entity_poly.type
_entity_poly.pdbx_seq_one_letter_code
_entity_poly.pdbx_strand_id
1 'polypeptide(L)'
;MYLCLTFQIYALISSFVSEPCDFFASQFLYLTLHMCLVSATCVLPLCFVAFCIERGVATIFVRKYESNGIILGLTLCVLTILGTLICICTTYTVNDFKVATPSMVNVPPAAMVKVNQLAALSLIVSIISIATIFVALYVNRRRCSS
;
A
#
# COMPACT_ATOMS: atom_id res chain seq x y z
N MET A 1 11.75 2.95 -7.42
CA MET A 1 13.23 3.01 -7.23
C MET A 1 13.74 4.45 -7.20
N TYR A 2 13.46 5.28 -8.21
CA TYR A 2 13.90 6.69 -8.26
C TYR A 2 13.49 7.57 -7.06
N LEU A 3 12.27 7.40 -6.53
CA LEU A 3 11.79 8.13 -5.33
C LEU A 3 12.55 7.79 -4.04
N CYS A 4 12.94 6.52 -3.87
CA CYS A 4 13.74 6.09 -2.72
C CYS A 4 15.17 6.65 -2.79
N LEU A 5 15.70 6.78 -4.01
CA LEU A 5 17.01 7.37 -4.26
C LEU A 5 17.01 8.88 -3.99
N THR A 6 15.94 9.59 -4.37
CA THR A 6 15.76 11.01 -4.02
C THR A 6 15.62 11.22 -2.52
N PHE A 7 14.95 10.30 -1.81
CA PHE A 7 14.88 10.32 -0.34
C PHE A 7 16.26 10.17 0.31
N GLN A 8 17.05 9.19 -0.12
CA GLN A 8 18.39 8.97 0.41
C GLN A 8 19.32 10.15 0.12
N ILE A 9 19.26 10.71 -1.09
CA ILE A 9 20.03 11.90 -1.47
C ILE A 9 19.61 13.10 -0.61
N TYR A 10 18.31 13.33 -0.40
CA TYR A 10 17.82 14.43 0.44
C TYR A 10 18.25 14.27 1.89
N ALA A 11 18.10 13.08 2.47
CA ALA A 11 18.54 12.79 3.83
C ALA A 11 20.06 12.93 4.00
N LEU A 12 20.83 12.49 2.99
CA LEU A 12 22.28 12.63 2.95
C LEU A 12 22.67 14.11 2.90
N ILE A 13 22.12 14.90 1.96
CA ILE A 13 22.40 16.34 1.83
C ILE A 13 22.01 17.09 3.12
N SER A 14 20.83 16.79 3.67
CA SER A 14 20.38 17.38 4.94
C SER A 14 21.32 17.09 6.10
N SER A 15 22.01 15.95 6.10
CA SER A 15 22.99 15.60 7.15
C SER A 15 24.30 16.39 7.05
N PHE A 16 24.59 17.00 5.89
CA PHE A 16 25.78 17.82 5.66
C PHE A 16 25.54 19.33 5.87
N VAL A 17 24.30 19.76 6.15
CA VAL A 17 23.97 21.17 6.43
C VAL A 17 24.22 21.50 7.90
N SER A 18 25.00 22.55 8.15
CA SER A 18 25.49 22.97 9.48
C SER A 18 24.38 23.50 10.40
N GLU A 19 23.28 24.02 9.83
CA GLU A 19 22.12 24.55 10.56
C GLU A 19 20.86 23.73 10.22
N PRO A 20 20.58 22.65 10.97
CA PRO A 20 19.50 21.73 10.65
C PRO A 20 18.10 22.32 10.87
N CYS A 21 17.97 23.48 11.50
CA CYS A 21 16.69 24.07 11.88
C CYS A 21 15.99 24.85 10.77
N ASP A 22 16.69 25.24 9.70
CA ASP A 22 16.12 26.05 8.60
C ASP A 22 15.93 25.26 7.31
N PHE A 23 16.34 23.99 7.28
CA PHE A 23 16.25 23.15 6.08
C PHE A 23 14.89 22.47 5.96
N PHE A 24 13.86 23.24 5.65
CA PHE A 24 12.53 22.71 5.34
C PHE A 24 12.48 22.22 3.89
N ALA A 25 11.98 21.01 3.70
CA ALA A 25 11.79 20.48 2.37
C ALA A 25 10.75 21.30 1.61
N SER A 26 10.94 21.45 0.29
CA SER A 26 9.92 22.07 -0.53
C SER A 26 8.61 21.29 -0.41
N GLN A 27 7.50 22.00 -0.26
CA GLN A 27 6.17 21.41 -0.04
C GLN A 27 5.82 20.40 -1.14
N PHE A 28 6.26 20.66 -2.38
CA PHE A 28 6.08 19.76 -3.51
C PHE A 28 6.80 18.42 -3.35
N LEU A 29 8.05 18.43 -2.88
CA LEU A 29 8.80 17.19 -2.62
C LEU A 29 8.18 16.41 -1.47
N TYR A 30 7.78 17.09 -0.40
CA TYR A 30 7.11 16.45 0.75
C TYR A 30 5.80 15.78 0.34
N LEU A 31 4.93 16.51 -0.38
CA LEU A 31 3.66 15.98 -0.86
C LEU A 31 3.86 14.77 -1.78
N THR A 32 4.76 14.87 -2.75
CA THR A 32 5.00 13.81 -3.73
C THR A 32 5.53 12.53 -3.06
N LEU A 33 6.51 12.68 -2.16
CA LEU A 33 7.09 11.55 -1.43
C LEU A 33 6.07 10.90 -0.49
N HIS A 34 5.33 11.71 0.26
CA HIS A 34 4.35 11.21 1.22
C HIS A 34 3.22 10.48 0.51
N MET A 35 2.68 11.03 -0.57
CA MET A 35 1.65 10.37 -1.38
C MET A 35 2.14 9.05 -2.00
N CYS A 36 3.42 8.99 -2.41
CA CYS A 36 4.01 7.74 -2.92
C CYS A 36 4.16 6.67 -1.83
N LEU A 37 4.56 7.06 -0.62
CA LEU A 37 4.72 6.13 0.49
C LEU A 37 3.36 5.59 0.93
N VAL A 38 2.38 6.48 1.06
CA VAL A 38 0.99 6.13 1.39
C VAL A 38 0.40 5.20 0.33
N SER A 39 0.57 5.52 -0.95
CA SER A 39 0.05 4.67 -2.02
C SER A 39 0.67 3.28 -1.95
N ALA A 40 1.98 3.16 -1.73
CA ALA A 40 2.63 1.87 -1.54
C ALA A 40 2.06 1.10 -0.34
N THR A 41 1.82 1.77 0.79
CA THR A 41 1.22 1.13 1.98
C THR A 41 -0.22 0.66 1.78
N CYS A 42 -0.98 1.32 0.89
CA CYS A 42 -2.36 0.93 0.57
C CYS A 42 -2.43 -0.16 -0.51
N VAL A 43 -1.56 -0.07 -1.53
CA VAL A 43 -1.56 -1.01 -2.67
C VAL A 43 -1.16 -2.40 -2.20
N LEU A 44 -0.14 -2.54 -1.37
CA LEU A 44 0.34 -3.85 -0.89
C LEU A 44 -0.76 -4.75 -0.28
N PRO A 45 -1.53 -4.33 0.74
CA PRO A 45 -2.58 -5.15 1.34
C PRO A 45 -3.73 -5.43 0.36
N LEU A 46 -4.09 -4.47 -0.49
CA LEU A 46 -5.13 -4.69 -1.52
C LEU A 46 -4.68 -5.72 -2.56
N CYS A 47 -3.41 -5.69 -2.97
CA CYS A 47 -2.81 -6.70 -3.83
C CYS A 47 -2.83 -8.09 -3.18
N PHE A 48 -2.56 -8.19 -1.87
CA PHE A 48 -2.66 -9.46 -1.16
C PHE A 48 -4.09 -10.01 -1.18
N VAL A 49 -5.10 -9.16 -0.96
CA VAL A 49 -6.51 -9.57 -1.05
C VAL A 49 -6.86 -10.03 -2.47
N ALA A 50 -6.48 -9.26 -3.49
CA ALA A 50 -6.70 -9.62 -4.88
C ALA A 50 -6.07 -10.98 -5.22
N PHE A 51 -4.83 -11.20 -4.78
CA PHE A 51 -4.13 -12.48 -4.96
C PHE A 51 -4.85 -13.64 -4.26
N CYS A 52 -5.35 -13.43 -3.03
CA CYS A 52 -6.10 -14.46 -2.31
C CYS A 52 -7.40 -14.82 -3.03
N ILE A 53 -8.11 -13.82 -3.58
CA ILE A 53 -9.33 -14.04 -4.37
C ILE A 53 -9.00 -14.82 -5.64
N GLU A 54 -7.97 -14.41 -6.39
CA GLU A 54 -7.56 -15.09 -7.62
C GLU A 54 -7.24 -16.56 -7.35
N ARG A 55 -6.43 -16.84 -6.32
CA ARG A 55 -6.06 -18.22 -5.94
C ARG A 55 -7.23 -19.02 -5.40
N GLY A 56 -8.11 -18.40 -4.62
CA GLY A 56 -9.33 -19.02 -4.11
C GLY A 56 -10.27 -19.43 -5.25
N VAL A 57 -10.53 -18.51 -6.20
CA VAL A 57 -11.37 -18.79 -7.37
C VAL A 57 -10.75 -19.86 -8.27
N ALA A 58 -9.43 -19.80 -8.49
CA ALA A 58 -8.71 -20.83 -9.25
C ALA A 58 -8.82 -22.22 -8.60
N THR A 59 -8.79 -22.30 -7.26
CA THR A 59 -8.88 -23.58 -6.53
C THR A 59 -10.30 -24.16 -6.51
N ILE A 60 -11.32 -23.31 -6.37
CA ILE A 60 -12.71 -23.76 -6.23
C ILE A 60 -13.38 -23.96 -7.60
N PHE A 61 -13.12 -23.05 -8.55
CA PHE A 61 -13.83 -22.96 -9.82
C PHE A 61 -12.90 -23.12 -11.03
N VAL A 62 -12.05 -24.15 -11.02
CA VAL A 62 -11.01 -24.41 -12.05
C VAL A 62 -11.54 -24.20 -13.48
N ARG A 63 -12.65 -24.85 -13.85
CA ARG A 63 -13.23 -24.75 -15.21
C ARG A 63 -13.61 -23.32 -15.61
N LYS A 64 -14.17 -22.53 -14.68
CA LYS A 64 -14.58 -21.16 -14.96
C LYS A 64 -13.37 -20.22 -14.98
N TYR A 65 -12.39 -20.49 -14.13
CA TYR A 65 -11.13 -19.76 -14.07
C TYR A 65 -10.30 -19.96 -15.34
N GLU A 66 -10.21 -21.16 -15.89
CA GLU A 66 -9.50 -21.40 -17.17
C GLU A 66 -10.09 -20.60 -18.32
N SER A 67 -11.42 -20.49 -18.39
CA SER A 67 -12.10 -19.71 -19.43
C SER A 67 -11.97 -18.20 -19.24
N ASN A 68 -12.02 -17.70 -18.00
CA ASN A 68 -12.22 -16.28 -17.71
C ASN A 68 -11.17 -15.66 -16.78
N GLY A 69 -10.07 -16.35 -16.49
CA GLY A 69 -9.08 -15.92 -15.49
C GLY A 69 -8.45 -14.57 -15.78
N ILE A 70 -8.21 -14.26 -17.06
CA ILE A 70 -7.68 -12.95 -17.50
C ILE A 70 -8.65 -11.81 -17.14
N ILE A 71 -9.95 -12.01 -17.36
CA ILE A 71 -10.99 -11.00 -17.04
C ILE A 71 -11.06 -10.79 -15.53
N LEU A 72 -10.97 -11.87 -14.74
CA LEU A 72 -10.94 -11.78 -13.28
C LEU A 72 -9.72 -10.98 -12.79
N GLY A 73 -8.53 -11.29 -13.30
CA GLY A 73 -7.30 -10.57 -12.95
C GLY A 73 -7.35 -9.09 -13.31
N LEU A 74 -7.85 -8.75 -14.50
CA LEU A 74 -8.06 -7.37 -14.92
C LEU A 74 -9.05 -6.64 -14.00
N THR A 75 -10.16 -7.28 -13.66
CA THR A 75 -11.18 -6.72 -12.76
C THR A 75 -10.60 -6.43 -11.37
N LEU A 76 -9.82 -7.36 -10.83
CA LEU A 76 -9.15 -7.20 -9.54
C LEU A 76 -8.08 -6.10 -9.57
N CYS A 77 -7.35 -5.96 -10.68
CA CYS A 77 -6.38 -4.88 -10.87
C CYS A 77 -7.07 -3.51 -10.86
N VAL A 78 -8.15 -3.34 -11.62
CA VAL A 78 -8.95 -2.11 -11.63
C VAL A 78 -9.50 -1.81 -10.24
N LEU A 79 -10.03 -2.82 -9.55
CA LEU A 79 -10.56 -2.65 -8.19
C LEU A 79 -9.47 -2.23 -7.19
N THR A 80 -8.25 -2.75 -7.34
CA THR A 80 -7.10 -2.39 -6.50
C THR A 80 -6.67 -0.94 -6.71
N ILE A 81 -6.63 -0.48 -7.97
CA ILE A 81 -6.34 0.92 -8.30
C ILE A 81 -7.41 1.85 -7.72
N LEU A 82 -8.69 1.53 -7.93
CA LEU A 82 -9.81 2.32 -7.40
C LEU A 82 -9.80 2.35 -5.86
N GLY A 83 -9.59 1.21 -5.21
CA GLY A 83 -9.49 1.12 -3.76
C GLY A 83 -8.35 1.97 -3.20
N THR A 84 -7.19 1.95 -3.86
CA THR A 84 -6.04 2.78 -3.48
C THR A 84 -6.37 4.27 -3.58
N LEU A 85 -6.98 4.70 -4.69
CA LEU A 85 -7.38 6.10 -4.88
C LEU A 85 -8.38 6.55 -3.81
N ILE A 86 -9.39 5.73 -3.51
CA ILE A 86 -10.36 6.01 -2.46
C ILE A 86 -9.65 6.17 -1.11
N CYS A 87 -8.77 5.22 -0.74
CA CYS A 87 -8.02 5.30 0.52
C CYS A 87 -7.20 6.59 0.64
N ILE A 88 -6.54 7.02 -0.43
CA ILE A 88 -5.76 8.27 -0.44
C ILE A 88 -6.69 9.47 -0.26
N CYS A 89 -7.76 9.55 -1.04
CA CYS A 89 -8.72 10.66 -1.00
C CYS A 89 -9.46 10.77 0.35
N THR A 90 -9.72 9.66 1.04
CA THR A 90 -10.39 9.68 2.36
C THR A 90 -9.43 9.99 3.51
N THR A 91 -8.15 9.60 3.36
CA THR A 91 -7.15 9.74 4.43
C THR A 91 -6.56 11.15 4.45
N TYR A 92 -6.32 11.74 3.28
CA TYR A 92 -5.61 13.01 3.13
C TYR A 92 -6.47 14.11 2.57
N THR A 93 -6.42 15.27 3.21
CA THR A 93 -6.90 16.53 2.65
C THR A 93 -5.71 17.42 2.29
N VAL A 94 -5.86 18.26 1.26
CA VAL A 94 -4.78 19.16 0.80
C VAL A 94 -4.30 20.10 1.92
N ASN A 95 -5.15 20.38 2.90
CA ASN A 95 -4.83 21.22 4.05
C ASN A 95 -3.90 20.55 5.07
N ASP A 96 -3.81 19.22 5.08
CA ASP A 96 -2.93 18.49 6.00
C ASP A 96 -1.43 18.69 5.70
N PHE A 97 -1.11 19.15 4.47
CA PHE A 97 0.25 19.39 4.00
C PHE A 97 0.71 20.86 4.10
N LYS A 98 -0.06 21.73 4.76
CA LYS A 98 0.32 23.14 4.98
C LYS A 98 1.19 23.34 6.22
N VAL A 99 1.39 22.31 7.03
CA VAL A 99 2.20 22.38 8.25
C VAL A 99 3.68 22.23 7.89
N ALA A 100 4.51 23.17 8.33
CA ALA A 100 5.96 23.06 8.21
C ALA A 100 6.46 21.94 9.13
N THR A 101 6.83 20.79 8.56
CA THR A 101 7.40 19.66 9.30
C THR A 101 8.90 19.58 9.03
N PRO A 102 9.73 19.46 10.09
CA PRO A 102 11.19 19.35 9.93
C PRO A 102 11.61 17.98 9.38
N SER A 103 10.71 16.99 9.37
CA SER A 103 10.95 15.65 8.83
C SER A 103 9.96 15.32 7.73
N MET A 104 10.48 14.96 6.56
CA MET A 104 9.69 14.47 5.43
C MET A 104 9.13 13.05 5.65
N VAL A 105 9.64 12.33 6.65
CA VAL A 105 9.19 10.98 7.02
C VAL A 105 7.98 11.05 7.94
N ASN A 106 7.84 12.13 8.71
CA ASN A 106 6.74 12.25 9.65
C ASN A 106 5.42 12.44 8.91
N VAL A 107 4.47 11.56 9.25
CA VAL A 107 3.06 11.75 8.94
C VAL A 107 2.60 13.07 9.56
N PRO A 108 1.88 13.92 8.83
CA PRO A 108 1.40 15.16 9.41
C PRO A 108 0.55 14.83 10.65
N PRO A 109 0.74 15.54 11.78
CA PRO A 109 0.12 15.17 13.05
C PRO A 109 -1.41 15.12 12.96
N ALA A 110 -2.01 15.93 12.08
CA ALA A 110 -3.44 15.93 11.79
C ALA A 110 -3.95 14.61 11.15
N ALA A 111 -3.11 13.92 10.35
CA ALA A 111 -3.47 12.67 9.68
C ALA A 111 -3.01 11.42 10.44
N MET A 112 -2.17 11.57 11.48
CA MET A 112 -1.53 10.46 12.20
C MET A 112 -2.53 9.42 12.73
N VAL A 113 -3.66 9.86 13.28
CA VAL A 113 -4.70 8.93 13.80
C VAL A 113 -5.28 8.07 12.68
N LYS A 114 -5.63 8.69 11.55
CA LYS A 114 -6.22 7.98 10.39
C LYS A 114 -5.21 7.03 9.74
N VAL A 115 -3.95 7.47 9.62
CA VAL A 115 -2.87 6.66 9.04
C VAL A 115 -2.57 5.45 9.92
N ASN A 116 -2.54 5.62 11.24
CA ASN A 116 -2.33 4.50 12.16
C ASN A 116 -3.49 3.49 12.12
N GLN A 117 -4.74 3.97 12.04
CA GLN A 117 -5.91 3.11 11.82
C GLN A 117 -5.81 2.34 10.50
N LEU A 118 -5.41 3.01 9.42
CA LEU A 118 -5.23 2.39 8.10
C LEU A 118 -4.10 1.34 8.11
N ALA A 119 -3.01 1.61 8.81
CA ALA A 119 -1.90 0.67 8.99
C ALA A 119 -2.34 -0.58 9.78
N ALA A 120 -3.09 -0.38 10.88
CA ALA A 120 -3.64 -1.48 11.67
C ALA A 120 -4.61 -2.35 10.85
N LEU A 121 -5.52 -1.75 10.09
CA LEU A 121 -6.42 -2.47 9.19
C LEU A 121 -5.66 -3.24 8.11
N SER A 122 -4.65 -2.61 7.50
CA SER A 122 -3.79 -3.25 6.50
C SER A 122 -3.06 -4.47 7.05
N LEU A 123 -2.60 -4.40 8.30
CA LEU A 123 -1.94 -5.51 8.99
C LEU A 123 -2.91 -6.66 9.25
N ILE A 124 -4.12 -6.36 9.76
CA ILE A 124 -5.17 -7.36 9.99
C ILE A 124 -5.54 -8.07 8.66
N VAL A 125 -5.78 -7.29 7.61
CA VAL A 125 -6.11 -7.82 6.26
C VAL A 125 -4.99 -8.70 5.74
N SER A 126 -3.72 -8.33 5.95
CA SER A 126 -2.57 -9.12 5.53
C SER A 126 -2.48 -10.45 6.28
N ILE A 127 -2.71 -10.46 7.61
CA ILE A 127 -2.74 -11.70 8.41
C ILE A 127 -3.85 -12.63 7.93
N ILE A 128 -5.06 -12.09 7.72
CA ILE A 128 -6.19 -12.87 7.21
C ILE A 128 -5.86 -13.45 5.83
N SER A 129 -5.29 -12.65 4.94
CA SER A 129 -4.88 -13.08 3.59
C SER A 129 -3.89 -14.25 3.66
N ILE A 130 -2.85 -14.14 4.49
CA ILE A 130 -1.88 -15.21 4.71
C ILE A 130 -2.58 -16.48 5.22
N ALA A 131 -3.46 -16.36 6.21
CA ALA A 131 -4.23 -17.50 6.73
C ALA A 131 -5.08 -18.17 5.64
N THR A 132 -5.74 -17.40 4.79
CA THR A 132 -6.54 -17.95 3.68
C THR A 132 -5.68 -18.69 2.66
N ILE A 133 -4.46 -18.22 2.37
CA ILE A 133 -3.52 -18.93 1.49
C ILE A 133 -3.12 -20.28 2.12
N PHE A 134 -2.81 -20.32 3.41
CA PHE A 134 -2.49 -21.58 4.09
C PHE A 134 -3.65 -22.58 4.02
N VAL A 135 -4.88 -22.12 4.22
CA VAL A 135 -6.08 -22.95 4.08
C VAL A 135 -6.25 -23.44 2.63
N ALA A 136 -6.08 -22.57 1.64
CA ALA A 136 -6.17 -22.94 0.23
C ALA A 136 -5.10 -23.98 -0.17
N LEU A 137 -3.86 -23.81 0.29
CA LEU A 137 -2.78 -24.78 0.09
C LEU A 137 -3.10 -26.13 0.74
N TYR A 138 -3.66 -26.12 1.95
CA TYR A 138 -4.06 -27.33 2.65
C TYR A 138 -5.14 -28.11 1.88
N VAL A 139 -6.18 -27.41 1.40
CA VAL A 139 -7.26 -28.00 0.61
C VAL A 139 -6.72 -28.57 -0.71
N ASN A 140 -5.85 -27.81 -1.40
CA ASN A 140 -5.28 -28.25 -2.67
C ASN A 140 -4.44 -29.52 -2.49
N ARG A 141 -3.63 -29.59 -1.43
CA ARG A 141 -2.83 -30.79 -1.11
C ARG A 141 -3.71 -32.04 -0.93
N ARG A 142 -4.86 -31.92 -0.26
CA ARG A 142 -5.78 -33.05 -0.07
C ARG A 142 -6.42 -33.53 -1.38
N ARG A 143 -6.67 -32.63 -2.34
CA ARG A 143 -7.26 -32.99 -3.63
C ARG A 143 -6.27 -33.71 -4.53
N CYS A 144 -4.98 -33.37 -4.49
CA CYS A 144 -3.96 -34.06 -5.29
C CYS A 144 -3.53 -35.42 -4.73
N SER A 145 -3.81 -35.71 -3.45
CA SER A 145 -3.50 -37.00 -2.81
C SER A 145 -4.63 -38.03 -2.90
N SER A 146 -5.76 -37.67 -3.50
CA SER A 146 -6.96 -38.52 -3.62
C SER A 146 -7.20 -38.89 -5.08
#